data_AF-A0A3D5HC91-F1
#
_entry.id   AF-A0A3D5HC91-F1
#
_cell.length_a   1.000
_cell.length_b   1.000
_cell.length_c   1.000
_cell.angle_alpha   90.00
_cell.angle_beta   90.00
_cell.angle_gamma   90.00
#
_symmetry.space_group_name_H-M   'P 1'
#
loop_
_entity.id
_entity.type
_entity.pdbx_description
1 polymer ?
#
loop_
_entity_poly.entity_id
_entity_poly.type
_entity_poly.pdbx_seq_one_letter_code
_entity_poly.pdbx_strand_id
1 'polypeptide(L)'
;MTHSEFVLVLDFGAQYAQLIARRVRELGVYSELYPFNIPLEKIKALNPKGIILSGSPHSTYDPGAPHSDPRIFDLGIPVLGICYGLQLIAYQLGGEVDKAARREYGHAELMIDDQSDLFA
;
A
#
# COMPACT_ATOMS: atom_id res chain seq x y z
N MET A 1 11.81 -13.46 -20.98
CA MET A 1 11.30 -13.74 -19.62
C MET A 1 9.88 -13.23 -19.53
N THR A 2 8.89 -14.12 -19.63
CA THR A 2 7.49 -13.79 -19.36
C THR A 2 7.38 -13.49 -17.87
N HIS A 3 7.30 -12.22 -17.49
CA HIS A 3 7.01 -11.86 -16.10
C HIS A 3 5.54 -12.24 -15.87
N SER A 4 5.29 -13.43 -15.33
CA SER A 4 3.93 -13.90 -15.02
C SER A 4 3.34 -13.21 -13.79
N GLU A 5 4.16 -12.45 -13.07
CA GLU A 5 3.82 -11.82 -11.81
C GLU A 5 3.96 -10.30 -11.94
N PHE A 6 2.82 -9.62 -11.74
CA PHE A 6 2.68 -8.18 -11.82
C PHE A 6 2.19 -7.64 -10.46
N VAL A 7 2.88 -6.65 -9.93
CA VAL A 7 2.49 -5.94 -8.71
C VAL A 7 2.11 -4.50 -9.04
N LEU A 8 0.92 -4.10 -8.62
CA LEU A 8 0.43 -2.74 -8.75
C LEU A 8 0.84 -1.92 -7.52
N VAL A 9 1.52 -0.79 -7.72
CA VAL A 9 1.80 0.16 -6.64
C VAL A 9 0.87 1.37 -6.80
N LEU A 10 0.08 1.67 -5.76
CA LEU A 10 -0.78 2.84 -5.71
C LEU A 10 -0.08 3.98 -4.95
N ASP A 11 0.05 5.13 -5.62
CA ASP A 11 0.71 6.32 -5.09
C ASP A 11 -0.29 7.28 -4.44
N PHE A 12 -0.12 7.50 -3.14
CA PHE A 12 -0.88 8.45 -2.33
C PHE A 12 -0.13 9.77 -2.08
N GLY A 13 0.91 10.05 -2.88
CA GLY A 13 1.76 11.24 -2.77
C GLY A 13 3.00 11.02 -1.91
N ALA A 14 3.46 9.77 -1.75
CA ALA A 14 4.65 9.46 -0.97
C ALA A 14 5.93 9.82 -1.73
N GLN A 15 6.91 10.39 -1.02
CA GLN A 15 8.26 10.59 -1.54
C GLN A 15 8.92 9.27 -2.02
N TYR A 16 8.52 8.13 -1.46
CA TYR A 16 9.13 6.83 -1.72
C TYR A 16 8.34 5.92 -2.66
N ALA A 17 7.22 6.36 -3.25
CA ALA A 17 6.38 5.51 -4.11
C ALA A 17 7.13 4.91 -5.31
N GLN A 18 7.97 5.72 -5.97
CA GLN A 18 8.87 5.27 -7.05
C GLN A 18 9.93 4.28 -6.56
N LEU A 19 10.43 4.45 -5.33
CA LEU A 19 11.41 3.54 -4.75
C LEU A 19 10.78 2.17 -4.48
N ILE A 20 9.54 2.12 -3.97
CA ILE A 20 8.80 0.86 -3.79
C ILE A 20 8.70 0.09 -5.11
N ALA A 21 8.19 0.73 -6.17
CA ALA A 21 8.10 0.10 -7.49
C ALA A 21 9.48 -0.30 -8.05
N ARG A 22 10.54 0.44 -7.74
CA ARG A 22 11.90 0.05 -8.11
C ARG A 22 12.37 -1.20 -7.35
N ARG A 23 12.12 -1.28 -6.03
CA ARG A 23 12.51 -2.45 -5.22
C ARG A 23 11.81 -3.72 -5.66
N VAL A 24 10.52 -3.64 -6.02
CA VAL A 24 9.80 -4.80 -6.58
C VAL A 24 10.46 -5.29 -7.89
N ARG A 25 10.87 -4.37 -8.76
CA ARG A 25 11.61 -4.72 -9.99
C ARG A 25 12.99 -5.30 -9.73
N GLU A 26 13.70 -4.80 -8.72
CA GLU A 26 15.00 -5.35 -8.30
C GLU A 26 14.87 -6.79 -7.73
N LEU A 27 13.69 -7.17 -7.24
CA LEU A 27 13.36 -8.55 -6.85
C LEU A 27 12.93 -9.44 -8.05
N GLY A 28 12.95 -8.92 -9.28
CA GLY A 28 12.63 -9.67 -10.49
C GLY A 28 11.13 -9.73 -10.85
N VAL A 29 10.30 -8.95 -10.16
CA VAL A 29 8.84 -8.91 -10.40
C VAL A 29 8.48 -7.65 -11.19
N TYR A 30 7.58 -7.77 -12.17
CA TYR A 30 7.13 -6.60 -12.93
C TYR A 30 6.25 -5.72 -12.05
N SER A 31 6.44 -4.40 -12.09
CA SER A 31 5.60 -3.48 -11.32
C SER A 31 5.34 -2.19 -12.08
N GLU A 32 4.14 -1.65 -11.90
CA GLU A 32 3.74 -0.34 -12.40
C GLU A 32 3.27 0.54 -11.23
N LEU A 33 3.50 1.85 -11.35
CA LEU A 33 3.04 2.84 -10.41
C LEU A 33 1.84 3.59 -11.00
N TYR A 34 0.73 3.64 -10.26
CA TYR A 34 -0.48 4.39 -10.61
C TYR A 34 -0.91 5.33 -9.49
N PRO A 35 -1.64 6.40 -9.80
CA PRO A 35 -2.25 7.22 -8.76
C PRO A 35 -3.30 6.42 -7.97
N PHE A 36 -3.46 6.75 -6.70
CA PHE A 36 -4.40 6.07 -5.78
C PHE A 36 -5.86 6.01 -6.26
N ASN A 37 -6.27 6.97 -7.09
CA ASN A 37 -7.64 7.14 -7.59
C ASN A 37 -7.89 6.44 -8.94
N ILE A 38 -6.99 5.54 -9.36
CA ILE A 38 -7.20 4.73 -10.55
C ILE A 38 -8.54 3.96 -10.42
N PRO A 39 -9.39 3.91 -11.47
CA PRO A 39 -10.65 3.20 -11.41
C PRO A 39 -10.45 1.70 -11.14
N LEU A 40 -11.32 1.11 -10.31
CA LEU A 40 -11.31 -0.32 -10.00
C LEU A 40 -11.31 -1.21 -11.25
N GLU A 41 -12.07 -0.85 -12.28
CA GLU A 41 -12.15 -1.61 -13.53
C GLU A 41 -10.80 -1.67 -14.25
N LYS A 42 -9.99 -0.61 -14.13
CA LYS A 42 -8.63 -0.61 -14.67
C LYS A 42 -7.72 -1.52 -13.84
N ILE A 43 -7.86 -1.55 -12.51
CA ILE A 43 -7.14 -2.49 -11.65
C ILE A 43 -7.46 -3.93 -12.05
N LYS A 44 -8.74 -4.27 -12.24
CA LYS A 44 -9.18 -5.59 -12.72
C LYS A 44 -8.58 -5.94 -14.08
N ALA A 45 -8.59 -4.99 -15.02
CA ALA A 45 -8.01 -5.20 -16.35
C ALA A 45 -6.49 -5.43 -16.33
N LEU A 46 -5.77 -4.79 -15.40
CA LEU A 46 -4.34 -5.02 -15.20
C LEU A 46 -4.03 -6.37 -14.56
N ASN A 47 -5.00 -6.98 -13.86
CA ASN A 47 -4.90 -8.31 -13.24
C ASN A 47 -3.64 -8.51 -12.35
N PRO A 48 -3.39 -7.63 -11.35
CA PRO A 48 -2.24 -7.75 -10.48
C PRO A 48 -2.30 -8.99 -9.59
N LYS A 49 -1.12 -9.54 -9.27
CA LYS A 49 -0.93 -10.60 -8.28
C LYS A 49 -0.76 -10.05 -6.87
N GLY A 50 -0.45 -8.77 -6.73
CA GLY A 50 -0.40 -8.07 -5.45
C GLY A 50 -0.57 -6.57 -5.64
N ILE A 51 -1.07 -5.89 -4.61
CA ILE A 51 -1.24 -4.44 -4.57
C ILE A 51 -0.44 -3.88 -3.40
N ILE A 52 0.33 -2.82 -3.63
CA ILE A 52 1.02 -2.07 -2.57
C ILE A 52 0.41 -0.68 -2.48
N LEU A 53 -0.05 -0.29 -1.29
CA LEU A 53 -0.52 1.05 -0.98
C LEU A 53 0.63 1.85 -0.37
N SER A 54 1.08 2.91 -1.05
CA SER A 54 2.20 3.73 -0.61
C SER A 54 1.85 4.64 0.59
N GLY A 55 2.87 5.31 1.12
CA GLY A 55 2.69 6.34 2.15
C GLY A 55 2.05 7.63 1.61
N SER A 56 1.77 8.57 2.51
CA SER A 56 1.27 9.91 2.18
C SER A 56 1.70 10.89 3.28
N PRO A 57 1.87 12.20 2.98
CA PRO A 57 2.05 13.21 4.02
C PRO A 57 0.76 13.57 4.79
N HIS A 58 -0.39 13.09 4.32
CA HIS A 58 -1.72 13.36 4.87
C HIS A 58 -2.09 12.42 6.01
N SER A 59 -3.03 12.85 6.86
CA SER A 59 -3.77 11.96 7.76
C SER A 59 -4.97 11.37 7.03
N THR A 60 -5.36 10.12 7.34
CA THR A 60 -6.52 9.45 6.71
C THR A 60 -7.85 10.16 6.96
N TYR A 61 -7.94 10.94 8.05
CA TYR A 61 -9.12 11.73 8.43
C TYR A 61 -9.10 13.18 7.92
N ASP A 62 -8.03 13.63 7.26
CA ASP A 62 -7.99 15.00 6.74
C ASP A 62 -9.06 15.18 5.65
N PRO A 63 -9.75 16.34 5.59
CA PRO A 63 -10.66 16.63 4.49
C PRO A 63 -9.92 16.55 3.14
N GLY A 64 -10.38 15.66 2.26
CA GLY A 64 -9.74 15.41 0.96
C GLY A 64 -8.50 14.50 1.00
N ALA A 65 -8.29 13.77 2.11
CA ALA A 65 -7.26 12.75 2.19
C ALA A 65 -7.38 11.74 1.03
N PRO A 66 -6.25 11.29 0.44
CA PRO A 66 -6.27 10.43 -0.72
C PRO A 66 -6.74 9.02 -0.33
N HIS A 67 -7.90 8.59 -0.81
CA HIS A 67 -8.45 7.24 -0.56
C HIS A 67 -8.57 6.48 -1.87
N SER A 68 -8.09 5.23 -1.90
CA SER A 68 -8.36 4.30 -3.00
C SER A 68 -9.80 3.79 -2.94
N ASP A 69 -10.28 3.22 -4.04
CA ASP A 69 -11.56 2.52 -4.05
C ASP A 69 -11.55 1.37 -3.02
N PRO A 70 -12.42 1.36 -2.00
CA PRO A 70 -12.38 0.34 -0.94
C PRO A 70 -12.68 -1.07 -1.47
N ARG A 71 -13.32 -1.19 -2.64
CA ARG A 71 -13.62 -2.48 -3.27
C ARG A 71 -12.37 -3.22 -3.76
N ILE A 72 -11.18 -2.63 -3.68
CA ILE A 72 -9.93 -3.35 -3.94
C ILE A 72 -9.74 -4.54 -2.99
N PHE A 73 -10.24 -4.45 -1.76
CA PHE A 73 -10.13 -5.51 -0.76
C PHE A 73 -11.03 -6.71 -1.05
N ASP A 74 -12.07 -6.52 -1.87
CA ASP A 74 -13.00 -7.57 -2.29
C ASP A 74 -12.47 -8.39 -3.48
N LEU A 75 -11.33 -8.01 -4.07
CA LEU A 75 -10.78 -8.67 -5.27
C LEU A 75 -10.08 -10.00 -4.96
N GLY A 76 -9.85 -10.34 -3.69
CA GLY A 76 -9.09 -11.53 -3.30
C GLY A 76 -7.60 -11.46 -3.67
N ILE A 77 -7.08 -10.25 -3.90
CA ILE A 77 -5.67 -9.98 -4.23
C ILE A 77 -4.95 -9.55 -2.94
N PRO A 78 -3.77 -10.11 -2.61
CA PRO A 78 -2.98 -9.66 -1.47
C PRO A 78 -2.67 -8.16 -1.52
N VAL A 79 -2.88 -7.46 -0.40
CA VAL A 79 -2.63 -6.02 -0.27
C VAL A 79 -1.63 -5.76 0.85
N LEU A 80 -0.56 -5.02 0.55
CA LEU A 80 0.41 -4.52 1.52
C LEU A 80 0.25 -3.00 1.68
N GLY A 81 -0.01 -2.54 2.90
CA GLY A 81 -0.05 -1.11 3.22
C GLY A 81 1.24 -0.63 3.88
N ILE A 82 1.81 0.47 3.39
CA ILE A 82 3.02 1.07 3.98
C ILE A 82 2.68 2.44 4.57
N CYS A 83 2.88 2.60 5.88
CA CYS A 83 2.60 3.84 6.63
C CYS A 83 1.14 4.29 6.42
N TYR A 84 0.90 5.36 5.66
CA TYR A 84 -0.46 5.80 5.31
C TYR A 84 -1.30 4.69 4.67
N GLY A 85 -0.70 3.85 3.81
CA GLY A 85 -1.40 2.71 3.21
C GLY A 85 -1.92 1.72 4.25
N LEU A 86 -1.17 1.48 5.33
CA LEU A 86 -1.60 0.64 6.45
C LEU A 86 -2.77 1.29 7.22
N GLN A 87 -2.64 2.59 7.49
CA GLN A 87 -3.71 3.36 8.15
C GLN A 87 -5.00 3.36 7.31
N LEU A 88 -4.87 3.46 5.98
CA LEU A 88 -6.01 3.44 5.08
C LEU A 88 -6.70 2.08 5.09
N ILE A 89 -5.95 0.97 5.11
CA ILE A 89 -6.52 -0.37 5.26
C ILE A 89 -7.34 -0.45 6.55
N ALA A 90 -6.75 -0.06 7.68
CA ALA A 90 -7.45 -0.06 8.97
C ALA A 90 -8.74 0.78 8.90
N TYR A 91 -8.65 2.01 8.40
CA TYR A 91 -9.79 2.92 8.27
C TYR A 91 -10.90 2.37 7.36
N GLN A 92 -10.56 1.87 6.17
CA GLN A 92 -11.54 1.39 5.19
C GLN A 92 -12.19 0.06 5.57
N LEU A 93 -11.53 -0.75 6.40
CA LEU A 93 -12.06 -2.01 6.92
C LEU A 93 -12.75 -1.86 8.29
N GLY A 94 -13.05 -0.63 8.72
CA GLY A 94 -13.83 -0.34 9.92
C GLY A 94 -13.04 -0.31 11.23
N GLY A 95 -11.71 -0.34 11.16
CA GLY A 95 -10.83 -0.06 12.29
C GLY A 95 -10.69 1.44 12.56
N GLU A 96 -10.05 1.75 13.68
CA GLU A 96 -9.79 3.13 14.11
C GLU A 96 -8.30 3.45 13.98
N VAL A 97 -7.99 4.65 13.48
CA VAL A 97 -6.61 5.16 13.42
C VAL A 97 -6.50 6.35 14.36
N ASP A 98 -5.75 6.22 15.44
CA ASP A 98 -5.61 7.29 16.42
C ASP A 98 -4.53 8.30 16.00
N LYS A 99 -4.69 9.55 16.44
CA LYS A 99 -3.70 10.60 16.25
C LYS A 99 -2.55 10.38 17.21
N ALA A 100 -1.37 10.10 16.67
CA ALA A 100 -0.16 10.15 17.47
C ALA A 100 0.10 11.59 17.95
N ALA A 101 0.44 11.75 19.24
CA ALA A 101 0.78 13.05 19.83
C ALA A 101 2.02 13.70 19.16
N ARG A 102 2.85 12.91 18.48
CA ARG A 102 4.01 13.36 17.71
C ARG A 102 4.17 12.48 16.47
N ARG A 103 4.58 13.09 15.36
CA ARG A 103 5.03 12.34 14.17
C ARG A 103 6.44 11.84 14.46
N GLU A 104 6.60 10.52 14.60
CA GLU A 104 7.90 9.90 14.82
C GLU A 104 8.48 9.49 13.46
N TYR A 105 9.61 10.11 13.10
CA TYR A 105 10.46 9.64 12.01
C TYR A 105 11.81 9.32 12.64
N GLY A 106 12.14 8.04 12.74
CA GLY A 106 13.34 7.60 13.42
C GLY A 106 13.52 6.10 13.37
N HIS A 107 14.71 5.67 13.76
CA HIS A 107 15.00 4.27 13.97
C HIS A 107 14.21 3.78 15.19
N ALA A 108 13.58 2.62 15.06
CA ALA A 108 12.92 1.91 16.13
C ALA A 108 13.26 0.43 16.04
N GLU A 109 13.29 -0.26 17.17
CA GLU A 109 13.42 -1.71 17.22
C GLU A 109 12.02 -2.34 17.25
N LEU A 110 11.78 -3.31 16.38
CA LEU A 110 10.53 -4.05 16.32
C LEU A 110 10.70 -5.38 17.06
N MET A 111 9.77 -5.68 17.96
CA MET A 111 9.62 -7.03 18.53
C MET A 111 8.58 -7.78 17.71
N ILE A 112 8.98 -8.91 17.14
CA ILE A 112 8.09 -9.77 16.34
C ILE A 112 7.51 -10.84 17.27
N ASP A 113 6.20 -10.82 17.46
CA ASP A 113 5.45 -11.74 18.32
C ASP A 113 4.89 -12.96 17.55
N ASP A 114 4.80 -12.89 16.22
CA ASP A 114 4.47 -13.99 15.31
C ASP A 114 5.39 -13.97 14.07
N GLN A 115 5.97 -15.13 13.72
CA GLN A 115 6.90 -15.31 12.59
C GLN A 115 6.35 -16.25 11.51
N SER A 116 5.04 -16.38 11.38
CA SER A 116 4.43 -17.31 10.44
C SER A 116 4.15 -16.74 9.05
N ASP A 117 4.24 -15.41 8.87
CA ASP A 117 3.77 -14.72 7.67
C ASP A 117 4.79 -13.74 7.03
N LEU A 118 4.53 -12.43 7.06
CA LEU A 118 5.28 -11.36 6.38
C LEU A 118 6.71 -11.21 6.91
N PHE A 119 6.93 -11.52 8.18
CA PHE A 119 8.22 -11.42 8.86
C PHE A 119 8.85 -12.78 9.20
N ALA A 120 8.41 -13.85 8.54
CA ALA A 120 8.98 -15.20 8.64
C ALA A 120 10.41 -15.30 8.08
#